data_AF-A0A6G2S3P6-F1
#
_entry.id   AF-A0A6G2S3P6-F1
#
_cell.length_a   1.000
_cell.length_b   1.000
_cell.length_c   1.000
_cell.angle_alpha   90.00
_cell.angle_beta   90.00
_cell.angle_gamma   90.00
#
_symmetry.space_group_name_H-M   'P 1'
#
loop_
_entity.id
_entity.type
_entity.pdbx_description
1 polymer ?
#
loop_
_entity_poly.entity_id
_entity_poly.type
_entity_poly.pdbx_seq_one_letter_code
_entity_poly.pdbx_strand_id
1 'polypeptide(L)'
;MPRRTNTPDRARPRRPQRHKSVLRERDLDGHRADAFRCAGCRLDVPVTAPGTAHRNHCPNCLTSRHLDDRTPGDRAADCRGRMEAVGMSVRPDGEWLLIHQCLTCARLSANRIAGDDNPLALVHLALKPLRDPTLTTRALLAL
;
A
#
# COMPACT_ATOMS: atom_id res chain seq x y z
N MET A 1 18.54 7.18 -39.46
CA MET A 1 18.49 7.07 -37.98
C MET A 1 17.90 5.71 -37.62
N PRO A 2 18.69 4.70 -37.20
CA PRO A 2 18.15 3.38 -36.91
C PRO A 2 17.48 3.35 -35.54
N ARG A 3 16.29 2.78 -35.51
CA ARG A 3 15.42 2.57 -34.35
C ARG A 3 16.09 1.55 -33.42
N ARG A 4 16.50 1.98 -32.21
CA ARG A 4 16.95 1.06 -31.16
C ARG A 4 15.77 0.16 -30.75
N THR A 5 15.84 -1.11 -31.14
CA THR A 5 14.99 -2.18 -30.60
C THR A 5 15.58 -2.64 -29.28
N ASN A 6 14.95 -2.30 -28.16
CA ASN A 6 15.27 -2.91 -26.87
C ASN A 6 14.77 -4.35 -26.89
N THR A 7 15.70 -5.30 -26.97
CA THR A 7 15.46 -6.70 -26.65
C THR A 7 15.09 -6.84 -25.18
N PRO A 8 14.02 -7.57 -24.82
CA PRO A 8 13.68 -7.79 -23.43
C PRO A 8 14.66 -8.80 -22.84
N ASP A 9 15.39 -8.34 -21.82
CA ASP A 9 16.33 -9.15 -21.04
C ASP A 9 15.61 -10.35 -20.42
N ARG A 10 15.86 -11.52 -21.01
CA ARG A 10 15.41 -12.82 -20.51
C ARG A 10 16.41 -13.27 -19.45
N ALA A 11 16.06 -13.10 -18.17
CA ALA A 11 16.29 -14.10 -17.10
C ALA A 11 16.29 -13.46 -15.69
N ARG A 12 15.14 -12.97 -15.24
CA ARG A 12 14.80 -13.13 -13.81
C ARG A 12 13.45 -13.81 -13.73
N PRO A 13 13.33 -14.97 -13.07
CA PRO A 13 12.02 -15.58 -12.88
C PRO A 13 11.19 -14.59 -12.07
N ARG A 14 10.12 -14.07 -12.68
CA ARG A 14 9.05 -13.37 -11.95
C ARG A 14 8.64 -14.34 -10.84
N ARG A 15 8.95 -14.01 -9.58
CA ARG A 15 8.54 -14.85 -8.45
C ARG A 15 7.01 -14.95 -8.54
N PRO A 16 6.44 -16.12 -8.90
CA PRO A 16 5.01 -16.21 -9.08
C PRO A 16 4.36 -15.86 -7.75
N GLN A 17 3.38 -14.94 -7.76
CA GLN A 17 2.53 -14.77 -6.60
C GLN A 17 1.85 -16.11 -6.37
N ARG A 18 2.26 -16.82 -5.32
CA ARG A 18 1.51 -17.96 -4.81
C ARG A 18 0.12 -17.43 -4.49
N HIS A 19 -0.88 -17.84 -5.27
CA HIS A 19 -2.26 -17.81 -4.79
C HIS A 19 -2.30 -18.68 -3.55
N LYS A 20 -2.19 -18.06 -2.38
CA LYS A 20 -2.44 -18.75 -1.12
C LYS A 20 -3.95 -18.93 -1.06
N SER A 21 -4.41 -20.17 -1.16
CA SER A 21 -5.74 -20.54 -0.70
C SER A 21 -5.77 -20.27 0.79
N VAL A 22 -6.28 -19.10 1.17
CA VAL A 22 -6.48 -18.79 2.58
C VAL A 22 -7.65 -19.67 3.01
N LEU A 23 -7.34 -20.74 3.75
CA LEU A 23 -8.33 -21.38 4.61
C LEU A 23 -8.82 -20.27 5.53
N ARG A 24 -10.02 -19.77 5.23
CA ARG A 24 -10.65 -18.68 5.95
C ARG A 24 -11.11 -19.23 7.29
N GLU A 25 -10.29 -19.07 8.31
CA GLU A 25 -10.68 -19.36 9.69
C GLU A 25 -11.95 -18.55 10.01
N ARG A 26 -12.99 -19.29 10.39
CA ARG A 26 -14.30 -18.75 10.76
C ARG A 26 -14.22 -18.42 12.24
N ASP A 27 -14.48 -17.18 12.61
CA ASP A 27 -14.72 -16.83 14.00
C ASP A 27 -16.03 -17.48 14.50
N LEU A 28 -16.09 -17.75 15.80
CA LEU A 28 -17.12 -18.54 16.49
C LEU A 28 -18.55 -17.96 16.40
N ASP A 29 -18.72 -16.73 15.90
CA ASP A 29 -20.02 -16.05 15.72
C ASP A 29 -20.45 -15.87 14.25
N GLY A 30 -19.75 -16.50 13.30
CA GLY A 30 -20.24 -16.70 11.93
C GLY A 30 -20.42 -15.46 11.05
N HIS A 31 -20.18 -14.25 11.54
CA HIS A 31 -20.26 -13.01 10.76
C HIS A 31 -18.86 -12.54 10.37
N ARG A 32 -18.49 -12.75 9.11
CA ARG A 32 -17.34 -12.07 8.52
C ARG A 32 -17.70 -10.59 8.43
N ALA A 33 -16.97 -9.75 9.14
CA ALA A 33 -17.01 -8.32 8.84
C ALA A 33 -16.35 -8.12 7.47
N ASP A 34 -17.15 -8.09 6.40
CA ASP A 34 -16.70 -7.78 5.03
C ASP A 34 -16.22 -6.32 4.90
N ALA A 35 -16.22 -5.57 6.00
CA ALA A 35 -15.69 -4.23 6.13
C ALA A 35 -15.00 -4.02 7.48
N PHE A 36 -14.12 -3.01 7.55
CA PHE A 36 -13.55 -2.51 8.80
C PHE A 36 -13.78 -1.01 8.91
N ARG A 37 -13.87 -0.50 10.15
CA ARG A 37 -13.98 0.93 10.39
C ARG A 37 -12.61 1.60 10.36
N CYS A 38 -12.43 2.60 9.50
CA CYS A 38 -11.16 3.29 9.34
C CYS A 38 -10.76 4.08 10.61
N ALA A 39 -9.50 3.95 11.04
CA ALA A 39 -8.96 4.71 12.17
C ALA A 39 -8.70 6.20 11.86
N GLY A 40 -8.64 6.58 10.58
CA GLY A 40 -8.43 7.96 10.13
C GLY A 40 -9.74 8.73 9.94
N CYS A 41 -10.55 8.32 8.96
CA CYS A 41 -11.79 9.03 8.59
C CYS A 41 -13.08 8.41 9.17
N ARG A 42 -12.99 7.29 9.90
CA ARG A 42 -14.12 6.62 10.56
C ARG A 42 -15.20 6.02 9.64
N LEU A 43 -15.00 6.08 8.32
CA LEU A 43 -15.83 5.38 7.32
C LEU A 43 -15.63 3.86 7.41
N ASP A 44 -16.66 3.11 7.05
CA ASP A 44 -16.58 1.66 6.86
C ASP A 44 -15.94 1.37 5.49
N VAL A 45 -14.98 0.46 5.49
CA VAL A 45 -14.13 0.16 4.34
C VAL A 45 -14.23 -1.32 4.00
N PRO A 46 -14.66 -1.69 2.78
CA PRO A 46 -14.68 -3.07 2.33
C PRO A 46 -13.28 -3.69 2.40
N VAL A 47 -13.18 -4.93 2.89
CA VAL A 47 -11.90 -5.68 2.91
C VAL A 47 -11.52 -6.19 1.52
N THR A 48 -12.50 -6.34 0.63
CA THR A 48 -12.31 -6.70 -0.78
C THR A 48 -12.08 -5.44 -1.61
N ALA A 49 -11.12 -5.51 -2.53
CA ALA A 49 -10.83 -4.40 -3.43
C ALA A 49 -10.22 -4.92 -4.75
N PRO A 50 -10.50 -4.27 -5.90
CA PRO A 50 -9.88 -4.63 -7.16
C PRO A 50 -8.34 -4.52 -7.08
N GLY A 51 -7.64 -5.53 -7.61
CA GLY A 51 -6.18 -5.51 -7.70
C GLY A 51 -5.42 -5.89 -6.43
N THR A 52 -6.08 -6.16 -5.30
CA THR A 52 -5.41 -6.65 -4.08
C THR A 52 -6.21 -7.75 -3.36
N ALA A 53 -5.53 -8.79 -2.90
CA ALA A 53 -6.13 -9.86 -2.10
C ALA A 53 -6.28 -9.49 -0.62
N HIS A 54 -5.51 -8.50 -0.15
CA HIS A 54 -5.43 -8.11 1.25
C HIS A 54 -5.41 -6.58 1.35
N ARG A 55 -6.59 -5.96 1.35
CA ARG A 55 -6.69 -4.53 1.64
C ARG A 55 -6.21 -4.25 3.06
N ASN A 56 -5.32 -3.27 3.20
CA ASN A 56 -4.79 -2.84 4.49
C ASN A 56 -4.97 -1.32 4.73
N HIS A 57 -5.56 -0.58 3.79
CA HIS A 57 -5.78 0.86 3.91
C HIS A 57 -7.17 1.28 3.46
N CYS A 58 -7.60 2.44 3.92
CA CYS A 58 -8.85 3.07 3.49
C CYS A 58 -8.67 3.71 2.11
N PRO A 59 -9.57 3.48 1.12
CA PRO A 59 -9.46 4.13 -0.20
C PRO A 59 -9.62 5.65 -0.12
N ASN A 60 -10.37 6.15 0.86
CA ASN A 60 -10.72 7.57 0.95
C ASN A 60 -9.60 8.43 1.55
N CYS A 61 -8.92 7.93 2.60
CA CYS A 61 -7.91 8.70 3.34
C CYS A 61 -6.54 8.02 3.41
N LEU A 62 -6.39 6.86 2.77
CA LEU A 62 -5.15 6.07 2.69
C LEU A 62 -4.56 5.62 4.04
N THR A 63 -5.24 5.89 5.15
CA THR A 63 -4.83 5.43 6.49
C THR A 63 -4.90 3.90 6.55
N SER A 64 -3.86 3.29 7.10
CA SER A 64 -3.72 1.85 7.32
C SER A 64 -3.62 1.54 8.82
N ARG A 65 -3.51 0.25 9.16
CA ARG A 65 -3.29 -0.25 10.52
C ARG A 65 -2.16 -1.27 10.49
N HIS A 66 -1.27 -1.21 11.48
CA HIS A 66 -0.13 -2.11 11.56
C HIS A 66 -0.58 -3.49 12.04
N LEU A 67 -1.12 -4.28 11.10
CA LEU A 67 -1.64 -5.61 11.35
C LEU A 67 -0.67 -6.71 10.92
N ASP A 68 0.15 -6.48 9.90
CA ASP A 68 1.04 -7.51 9.37
C ASP A 68 2.44 -7.42 10.02
N ASP A 69 3.02 -8.55 10.42
CA ASP A 69 4.37 -8.60 11.05
C ASP A 69 5.47 -8.81 9.99
N ARG A 70 5.52 -10.02 9.41
CA ARG A 70 6.57 -10.42 8.44
C ARG A 70 6.02 -10.64 7.05
N THR A 71 4.81 -11.17 6.95
CA THR A 71 4.20 -11.57 5.69
C THR A 71 2.96 -10.71 5.44
N PRO A 72 2.82 -10.08 4.25
CA PRO A 72 1.61 -9.35 3.92
C PRO A 72 0.35 -10.20 4.10
N GLY A 73 -0.62 -9.69 4.86
CA GLY A 73 -1.86 -10.40 5.20
C GLY A 73 -1.76 -11.43 6.33
N ASP A 74 -0.63 -11.59 7.03
CA ASP A 74 -0.53 -12.51 8.17
C ASP A 74 -1.32 -12.03 9.40
N ARG A 75 -1.64 -10.74 9.48
CA ARG A 75 -2.37 -10.12 10.60
C ARG A 75 -1.78 -10.45 11.98
N ALA A 76 -0.48 -10.70 12.04
CA ALA A 76 0.23 -11.20 13.23
C ALA A 76 0.92 -10.10 14.06
N ALA A 77 0.82 -8.82 13.70
CA ALA A 77 1.48 -7.74 14.43
C ALA A 77 0.74 -7.35 15.72
N ASP A 78 1.47 -7.33 16.83
CA ASP A 78 0.96 -6.92 18.15
C ASP A 78 0.72 -5.41 18.26
N CYS A 79 1.48 -4.60 17.51
CA CYS A 79 1.43 -3.14 17.59
C CYS A 79 0.04 -2.58 17.31
N ARG A 80 -0.62 -3.04 16.24
CA ARG A 80 -1.97 -2.62 15.81
C ARG A 80 -2.16 -1.11 15.70
N GLY A 81 -1.06 -0.34 15.64
CA GLY A 81 -1.03 1.11 15.60
C GLY A 81 -1.58 1.66 14.28
N ARG A 82 -2.05 2.90 14.31
CA ARG A 82 -2.45 3.61 13.09
C ARG A 82 -1.21 3.83 12.22
N MET A 83 -1.35 3.59 10.92
CA MET A 83 -0.32 3.90 9.94
C MET A 83 -0.80 4.99 8.98
N GLU A 84 0.06 5.97 8.72
CA GLU A 84 -0.20 7.01 7.73
C GLU A 84 0.52 6.71 6.42
N ALA A 85 -0.06 7.14 5.29
CA ALA A 85 0.62 7.08 4.01
C ALA A 85 1.64 8.22 3.92
N VAL A 86 2.91 7.87 3.79
CA VAL A 86 4.04 8.82 3.76
C VAL A 86 4.60 9.03 2.36
N GLY A 87 4.31 8.12 1.43
CA GLY A 87 4.74 8.26 0.04
C GLY A 87 4.23 7.14 -0.86
N MET A 88 4.73 7.12 -2.08
CA MET A 88 4.41 6.12 -3.10
C MET A 88 5.70 5.61 -3.74
N SER A 89 5.70 4.37 -4.20
CA SER A 89 6.80 3.79 -4.98
C SER A 89 6.25 2.96 -6.12
N VAL A 90 7.00 2.86 -7.22
CA VAL A 90 6.65 2.01 -8.36
C VAL A 90 7.67 0.90 -8.47
N ARG A 91 7.20 -0.34 -8.55
CA ARG A 91 8.06 -1.51 -8.79
C ARG A 91 8.51 -1.56 -10.25
N PRO A 92 9.59 -2.31 -10.57
CA PRO A 92 10.04 -2.47 -11.95
C PRO A 92 9.00 -3.08 -12.91
N ASP A 93 8.02 -3.81 -12.38
CA ASP A 93 6.90 -4.38 -13.15
C ASP A 93 5.75 -3.39 -13.36
N GLY A 94 5.88 -2.15 -12.91
CA GLY A 94 4.87 -1.08 -13.04
C GLY A 94 3.85 -1.04 -11.91
N GLU A 95 3.95 -1.91 -10.91
CA GLU A 95 3.02 -1.95 -9.79
C GLU A 95 3.25 -0.80 -8.81
N TRP A 96 2.19 -0.05 -8.54
CA TRP A 96 2.21 1.10 -7.65
C TRP A 96 1.92 0.67 -6.20
N LEU A 97 2.73 1.16 -5.28
CA LEU A 97 2.62 0.88 -3.84
C LEU A 97 2.48 2.17 -3.06
N LEU A 98 1.66 2.14 -2.02
CA LEU A 98 1.67 3.09 -0.91
C LEU A 98 2.74 2.66 0.10
N ILE A 99 3.53 3.64 0.55
CA ILE A 99 4.42 3.48 1.67
C ILE A 99 3.72 4.01 2.90
N HIS A 100 3.51 3.14 3.89
CA HIS A 100 2.89 3.45 5.15
C HIS A 100 3.91 3.46 6.28
N GLN A 101 3.83 4.44 7.18
CA GLN A 101 4.61 4.48 8.42
C GLN A 101 3.69 4.31 9.62
N CYS A 102 4.04 3.38 10.52
CA CYS A 102 3.34 3.24 11.78
C CYS A 102 3.68 4.39 12.73
N LEU A 103 2.65 5.07 13.24
CA LEU A 103 2.81 6.18 14.17
C LEU A 103 3.23 5.73 15.58
N THR A 104 3.09 4.43 15.89
CA THR A 104 3.43 3.87 17.20
C THR A 104 4.86 3.33 17.26
N CYS A 105 5.29 2.61 16.21
CA CYS A 105 6.59 1.91 16.22
C CYS A 105 7.50 2.28 15.04
N ALA A 106 7.13 3.28 14.23
CA ALA A 106 7.87 3.77 13.06
C ALA A 106 8.13 2.77 11.93
N ARG A 107 7.65 1.52 12.02
CA ARG A 107 7.79 0.50 10.98
C ARG A 107 7.18 0.98 9.66
N LEU A 108 7.92 0.75 8.58
CA LEU A 108 7.44 0.97 7.22
C LEU A 108 6.84 -0.30 6.64
N SER A 109 5.75 -0.14 5.88
CA SER A 109 5.14 -1.20 5.07
C SER A 109 4.83 -0.66 3.67
N ALA A 110 4.90 -1.54 2.67
CA ALA A 110 4.56 -1.23 1.30
C ALA A 110 3.31 -2.02 0.89
N ASN A 111 2.20 -1.32 0.70
CA ASN A 111 0.91 -1.90 0.34
C ASN A 111 0.58 -1.57 -1.11
N ARG A 112 0.00 -2.51 -1.85
CA ARG A 112 -0.42 -2.26 -3.23
C ARG A 112 -1.55 -1.23 -3.27
N ILE A 113 -1.51 -0.30 -4.23
CA ILE A 113 -2.62 0.60 -4.53
C ILE A 113 -3.76 -0.21 -5.17
N ALA A 114 -4.95 -0.13 -4.59
CA ALA A 114 -6.13 -0.82 -5.08
C ALA A 114 -6.83 0.00 -6.17
N GLY A 115 -7.62 -0.67 -7.02
CA GLY A 115 -8.29 -0.03 -8.15
C GLY A 115 -9.40 0.97 -7.78
N ASP A 116 -9.86 0.95 -6.53
CA ASP A 116 -10.86 1.85 -5.96
C ASP A 116 -10.26 2.90 -4.99
N ASP A 117 -8.93 3.03 -4.92
CA ASP A 117 -8.30 4.08 -4.12
C ASP A 117 -8.57 5.46 -4.72
N ASN A 118 -8.86 6.44 -3.86
CA ASN A 118 -9.24 7.78 -4.29
C ASN A 118 -8.08 8.46 -5.05
N PRO A 119 -8.24 8.78 -6.34
CA PRO A 119 -7.18 9.35 -7.16
C PRO A 119 -6.70 10.71 -6.64
N LEU A 120 -7.59 11.53 -6.09
CA LEU A 120 -7.22 12.82 -5.52
C LEU A 120 -6.31 12.66 -4.30
N ALA A 121 -6.60 11.67 -3.44
CA ALA A 121 -5.76 11.38 -2.28
C ALA A 121 -4.36 10.90 -2.71
N LEU A 122 -4.28 10.08 -3.77
CA LEU A 122 -3.01 9.63 -4.34
C LEU A 122 -2.19 10.79 -4.94
N VAL A 123 -2.83 11.68 -5.71
CA VAL A 123 -2.18 12.87 -6.27
C VAL A 123 -1.67 13.79 -5.16
N HIS A 124 -2.49 14.05 -4.14
CA HIS A 124 -2.05 14.85 -2.98
C HIS A 124 -0.85 14.24 -2.26
N LEU A 125 -0.80 12.91 -2.13
CA LEU A 125 0.33 12.21 -1.54
C LEU A 125 1.59 12.36 -2.41
N ALA A 126 1.48 12.17 -3.73
CA ALA A 126 2.59 12.30 -4.66
C ALA A 126 3.17 13.74 -4.69
N LEU A 127 2.32 14.75 -4.56
CA LEU A 127 2.71 16.16 -4.55
C LEU A 127 3.16 16.66 -3.17
N LYS A 128 3.04 15.86 -2.10
CA LYS A 128 3.38 16.27 -0.72
C LYS A 128 4.77 16.91 -0.61
N PRO A 129 5.86 16.39 -1.23
CA PRO A 129 7.18 17.02 -1.15
C PRO A 129 7.24 18.43 -1.74
N LEU A 130 6.42 18.72 -2.76
CA LEU A 130 6.39 20.02 -3.45
C LEU A 130 5.65 21.11 -2.66
N ARG A 131 4.94 20.73 -1.59
CA ARG A 131 4.21 21.68 -0.72
C ARG A 131 5.14 22.36 0.29
N ASP A 132 6.34 21.84 0.49
CA ASP A 132 7.38 22.47 1.31
C ASP A 132 8.48 23.05 0.40
N PRO A 133 8.56 24.39 0.27
CA PRO A 133 9.56 25.03 -0.57
C PRO A 133 10.99 24.77 -0.07
N THR A 134 11.19 24.58 1.24
CA THR A 134 12.52 24.36 1.81
C THR A 134 13.08 22.97 1.48
N LEU A 135 12.21 21.95 1.50
CA LEU A 135 12.56 20.59 1.08
C LEU A 135 12.75 20.50 -0.43
N THR A 136 11.91 21.20 -1.20
CA THR A 136 12.00 21.21 -2.67
C THR A 136 13.32 21.82 -3.14
N THR A 137 13.72 22.98 -2.59
CA THR A 137 15.00 23.61 -2.92
C THR A 137 16.18 22.70 -2.54
N ARG A 138 16.15 22.07 -1.36
CA ARG A 138 17.20 21.14 -0.94
C ARG A 138 17.31 19.90 -1.82
N ALA A 139 16.18 19.31 -2.21
CA ALA A 139 16.16 18.13 -3.08
C ALA A 139 16.69 18.44 -4.49
N LEU A 140 16.30 19.59 -5.06
CA LEU A 140 16.79 20.04 -6.37
C LEU A 140 18.29 20.36 -6.38
N LEU A 141 18.83 20.89 -5.28
CA LEU A 141 20.26 21.18 -5.15
C LEU A 141 21.11 19.93 -4.90
N ALA A 142 20.51 18.79 -4.55
CA ALA A 142 21.19 17.54 -4.27
C ALA A 142 21.19 16.54 -5.44
N LEU A 143 20.57 16.91 -6.58
CA LEU A 143 20.57 16.17 -7.85
C LEU A 143 21.60 16.76 -8.80
#